data_AF-A0AAD2FYD5-F1
#
_entry.id   AF-A0AAD2FYD5-F1
#
_cell.length_a   1.000
_cell.length_b   1.000
_cell.length_c   1.000
_cell.angle_alpha   90.00
_cell.angle_beta   90.00
_cell.angle_gamma   90.00
#
_symmetry.space_group_name_H-M   'P 1'
#
loop_
_entity.id
_entity.type
_entity.pdbx_description
1 polymer ?
#
loop_
_entity_poly.entity_id
_entity_poly.type
_entity_poly.pdbx_seq_one_letter_code
_entity_poly.pdbx_strand_id
1 'polypeptide(L)'
;MAESEATASIGEGILTQVFSSCSADPRGSVHRLWGISLLFVVLYFVVAIFEMMNMKSNDGSFAVLIASIWSGLVHLGLGVLGTFVLKRFPTSFSVGFLLGVMIVIANQNLLLFATFLKFGQGDKTTNTLFAVVGLCVFGVMSFMSLLLFHFKQDVVVAQLESSGKESNRDVA
;
A
#
# COMPACT_ATOMS: atom_id res chain seq x y z
N MET A 1 -2.92 -18.42 -27.32
CA MET A 1 -3.84 -17.27 -27.13
C MET A 1 -5.02 -17.65 -26.22
N ALA A 2 -5.64 -18.83 -26.35
CA ALA A 2 -6.75 -19.27 -25.48
C ALA A 2 -6.39 -19.51 -23.99
N GLU A 3 -5.15 -19.86 -23.65
CA GLU A 3 -4.73 -20.03 -22.23
C GLU A 3 -4.62 -18.71 -21.45
N SER A 4 -4.47 -17.58 -22.14
CA SER A 4 -4.41 -16.25 -21.51
C SER A 4 -5.79 -15.71 -21.12
N GLU A 5 -6.86 -16.17 -21.78
CA GLU A 5 -8.23 -15.74 -21.49
C GLU A 5 -8.85 -16.55 -20.34
N ALA A 6 -8.52 -17.84 -20.23
CA ALA A 6 -9.00 -18.70 -19.15
C ALA A 6 -8.43 -18.31 -17.78
N THR A 7 -7.14 -17.94 -17.73
CA THR A 7 -6.49 -17.46 -16.49
C THR A 7 -7.02 -16.09 -16.05
N ALA A 8 -7.35 -15.21 -16.99
CA ALA A 8 -8.01 -13.94 -16.71
C ALA A 8 -9.43 -14.14 -16.14
N SER A 9 -10.23 -15.03 -16.76
CA SER A 9 -11.60 -15.33 -16.32
C SER A 9 -11.66 -15.93 -14.90
N ILE A 10 -10.76 -16.86 -14.56
CA ILE A 10 -10.69 -17.45 -13.22
C ILE A 10 -10.22 -16.42 -12.19
N GLY A 11 -9.23 -15.59 -12.56
CA GLY A 11 -8.73 -14.51 -11.70
C GLY A 11 -9.79 -13.46 -11.39
N GLU A 12 -10.57 -13.05 -12.40
CA GLU A 12 -11.70 -12.13 -12.20
C GLU A 12 -12.77 -12.74 -11.30
N GLY A 13 -13.14 -14.01 -11.51
CA GLY A 13 -14.13 -14.70 -10.65
C GLY A 13 -13.73 -14.75 -9.18
N ILE A 14 -12.45 -15.04 -8.88
CA ILE A 14 -11.94 -15.08 -7.49
C ILE A 14 -11.90 -13.67 -6.89
N LEU A 15 -11.42 -12.66 -7.62
CA LEU A 15 -11.39 -11.28 -7.13
C LEU A 15 -12.80 -10.76 -6.87
N THR A 16 -13.76 -11.04 -7.76
CA THR A 16 -15.17 -10.66 -7.56
C THR A 16 -15.77 -11.34 -6.33
N GLN A 17 -15.42 -12.60 -6.05
CA GLN A 17 -15.90 -13.28 -4.85
C GLN A 17 -15.30 -12.68 -3.57
N VAL A 18 -13.99 -12.38 -3.56
CA VAL A 18 -13.28 -11.74 -2.45
C VAL A 18 -13.78 -10.31 -2.19
N PHE A 19 -14.09 -9.57 -3.25
CA PHE A 19 -14.56 -8.18 -3.17
C PHE A 19 -16.08 -8.03 -3.25
N SER A 20 -16.84 -9.13 -3.24
CA SER A 20 -18.31 -9.12 -3.25
C SER A 20 -18.91 -8.34 -2.08
N SER A 21 -18.22 -8.31 -0.94
CA SER A 21 -18.60 -7.49 0.22
C SER A 21 -18.29 -6.00 0.05
N CYS A 22 -17.44 -5.62 -0.90
CA CYS A 22 -17.03 -4.24 -1.19
C CYS A 22 -17.79 -3.60 -2.36
N SER A 23 -18.56 -4.39 -3.13
CA SER A 23 -19.27 -3.93 -4.34
C SER A 23 -20.44 -2.97 -4.06
N ALA A 24 -20.99 -2.99 -2.85
CA ALA A 24 -22.09 -2.09 -2.46
C ALA A 24 -21.65 -0.63 -2.32
N ASP A 25 -20.37 -0.38 -1.99
CA ASP A 25 -19.76 0.95 -1.91
C ASP A 25 -18.25 0.84 -2.22
N PRO A 26 -17.86 0.79 -3.50
CA PRO A 26 -16.47 0.58 -3.90
C PRO A 26 -15.58 1.74 -3.46
N ARG A 27 -16.08 2.98 -3.52
CA ARG A 27 -15.34 4.18 -3.10
C ARG A 27 -15.13 4.23 -1.60
N GLY A 28 -16.18 3.97 -0.82
CA GLY A 28 -16.07 3.89 0.64
C GLY A 28 -15.13 2.77 1.07
N SER A 29 -15.17 1.63 0.38
CA SER A 29 -14.27 0.50 0.63
C SER A 29 -12.79 0.86 0.41
N VAL A 30 -12.46 1.50 -0.72
CA VAL A 30 -11.10 2.01 -1.02
C VAL A 30 -10.65 2.99 0.07
N HIS A 31 -11.48 3.96 0.47
CA HIS A 31 -11.11 4.94 1.49
C HIS A 31 -10.93 4.33 2.88
N ARG A 32 -11.81 3.41 3.29
CA ARG A 32 -11.69 2.70 4.57
C ARG A 32 -10.43 1.86 4.61
N LEU A 33 -10.16 1.11 3.53
CA LEU A 33 -8.96 0.29 3.42
C LEU A 33 -7.70 1.15 3.39
N TRP A 34 -7.70 2.28 2.68
CA TRP A 34 -6.59 3.25 2.73
C TRP A 34 -6.33 3.77 4.15
N GLY A 35 -7.39 4.05 4.92
CA GLY A 35 -7.26 4.43 6.33
C GLY A 35 -6.58 3.34 7.18
N ILE A 36 -6.92 2.07 6.95
CA ILE A 36 -6.26 0.93 7.59
C ILE A 36 -4.79 0.84 7.14
N SER A 37 -4.51 1.00 5.85
CA SER A 37 -3.14 1.01 5.33
C SER A 37 -2.29 2.13 5.94
N LEU A 38 -2.86 3.33 6.16
CA LEU A 38 -2.18 4.42 6.85
C LEU A 38 -1.84 4.07 8.30
N LEU A 39 -2.72 3.36 9.01
CA LEU A 39 -2.41 2.86 10.35
C LEU A 39 -1.19 1.93 10.33
N PHE A 40 -1.15 0.98 9.39
CA PHE A 40 -0.01 0.08 9.23
C PHE A 40 1.28 0.82 8.83
N VAL A 41 1.18 1.85 7.98
CA VAL A 41 2.31 2.73 7.63
C VAL A 41 2.89 3.43 8.86
N VAL A 42 2.04 3.96 9.74
CA VAL A 42 2.47 4.62 10.97
C VAL A 42 3.12 3.62 11.93
N LEU A 43 2.51 2.44 12.10
CA LEU A 43 3.09 1.37 12.93
C LEU A 43 4.46 0.93 12.38
N TYR A 44 4.57 0.74 11.07
CA TYR A 44 5.83 0.40 10.41
C TYR A 44 6.90 1.46 10.66
N PHE A 45 6.54 2.75 10.56
CA PHE A 45 7.46 3.85 10.85
C PHE A 45 7.96 3.81 12.31
N VAL A 46 7.09 3.55 13.27
CA VAL A 46 7.47 3.43 14.69
C VAL A 46 8.43 2.26 14.90
N VAL A 47 8.16 1.09 14.30
CA VAL A 47 9.03 -0.08 14.39
C VAL A 47 10.38 0.16 13.70
N ALA A 48 10.41 0.93 12.60
CA ALA A 48 11.66 1.34 11.95
C ALA A 48 12.54 2.20 12.87
N ILE A 49 11.94 3.11 13.66
CA ILE A 49 12.66 3.90 14.66
C ILE A 49 13.20 3.02 15.80
N PHE A 50 12.40 2.08 16.30
CA PHE A 50 12.89 1.12 17.30
C PHE A 50 14.06 0.30 16.78
N GLU A 51 13.99 -0.14 15.53
CA GLU A 51 15.08 -0.89 14.90
C GLU A 51 16.35 -0.02 14.72
N MET A 52 16.19 1.25 14.35
CA MET A 52 17.31 2.19 14.31
C MET A 52 17.99 2.31 15.69
N MET A 53 17.21 2.46 16.75
CA MET A 53 17.74 2.56 18.11
C MET A 53 18.48 1.30 18.53
N ASN A 54 17.89 0.14 18.24
CA ASN A 54 18.49 -1.18 18.48
C ASN A 54 19.86 -1.30 17.78
N MET A 55 19.93 -0.95 16.50
CA MET A 55 21.17 -1.04 15.71
C MET A 55 22.25 -0.08 16.20
N LYS A 56 21.88 1.11 16.68
CA LYS A 56 22.82 2.09 17.23
C LYS A 56 23.41 1.63 18.57
N SER A 57 22.66 0.90 19.39
CA SER A 57 23.10 0.41 20.69
C SER A 57 23.93 -0.89 20.60
N ASN A 58 23.68 -1.72 19.57
CA ASN A 58 24.23 -3.07 19.47
C ASN A 58 25.24 -3.26 18.31
N ASP A 59 25.88 -2.17 17.86
CA ASP A 59 26.89 -2.16 16.79
C ASP A 59 26.43 -2.87 15.50
N GLY A 60 25.21 -2.55 15.07
CA GLY A 60 24.57 -3.14 13.90
C GLY A 60 25.17 -2.66 12.56
N SER A 61 24.92 -3.41 11.48
CA SER A 61 25.38 -3.01 10.15
C SER A 61 24.79 -1.68 9.71
N PHE A 62 25.67 -0.75 9.31
CA PHE A 62 25.27 0.56 8.80
C PHE A 62 24.33 0.47 7.58
N ALA A 63 24.53 -0.52 6.70
CA ALA A 63 23.69 -0.71 5.53
C ALA A 63 22.23 -1.03 5.90
N VAL A 64 22.05 -1.88 6.92
CA VAL A 64 20.73 -2.32 7.41
C VAL A 64 20.04 -1.20 8.20
N LEU A 65 20.81 -0.43 8.97
CA LEU A 65 20.33 0.78 9.63
C LEU A 65 19.77 1.79 8.61
N ILE A 66 20.54 2.10 7.56
CA ILE A 66 20.10 3.03 6.51
C ILE A 66 18.87 2.48 5.78
N ALA A 67 18.82 1.18 5.49
CA ALA A 67 17.67 0.55 4.85
C ALA A 67 16.39 0.68 5.69
N SER A 68 16.48 0.49 7.01
CA SER A 68 15.33 0.64 7.92
C SER A 68 14.80 2.07 7.92
N ILE A 69 15.66 3.07 8.15
CA ILE A 69 15.26 4.49 8.17
C ILE A 69 14.70 4.92 6.82
N TRP A 70 15.39 4.55 5.72
CA TRP A 70 14.95 4.87 4.36
C TRP A 70 13.57 4.29 4.07
N SER A 71 13.35 3.02 4.45
CA SER A 71 12.04 2.38 4.26
C SER A 71 10.95 3.10 5.06
N GLY A 72 11.22 3.56 6.29
CA GLY A 72 10.28 4.35 7.07
C GLY A 72 9.90 5.67 6.39
N LEU A 73 10.89 6.41 5.86
CA LEU A 73 10.66 7.66 5.14
C LEU A 73 9.84 7.46 3.86
N VAL A 74 10.14 6.43 3.09
CA VAL A 74 9.40 6.07 1.87
C VAL A 74 7.93 5.78 2.20
N HIS A 75 7.64 5.07 3.30
CA HIS A 75 6.27 4.79 3.73
C HIS A 75 5.52 6.05 4.16
N LEU A 76 6.18 7.00 4.85
CA LEU A 76 5.56 8.30 5.16
C LEU A 76 5.24 9.10 3.89
N GLY A 77 6.19 9.16 2.95
CA GLY A 77 5.99 9.82 1.66
C GLY A 77 4.82 9.21 0.88
N LEU A 78 4.71 7.88 0.87
CA LEU A 78 3.59 7.14 0.30
C LEU A 78 2.25 7.48 0.98
N GLY A 79 2.24 7.62 2.30
CA GLY A 79 1.04 8.01 3.05
C GLY A 79 0.51 9.38 2.63
N VAL A 80 1.40 10.36 2.46
CA VAL A 80 1.05 11.71 1.97
C VAL A 80 0.59 11.65 0.51
N LEU A 81 1.39 11.01 -0.36
CA LEU A 81 1.11 10.91 -1.79
C LEU A 81 -0.21 10.19 -2.06
N GLY A 82 -0.44 9.04 -1.43
CA GLY A 82 -1.66 8.27 -1.63
C GLY A 82 -2.89 8.98 -1.06
N THR A 83 -2.76 9.69 0.06
CA THR A 83 -3.85 10.53 0.57
C THR A 83 -4.17 11.66 -0.40
N PHE A 84 -3.16 12.29 -0.99
CA PHE A 84 -3.34 13.35 -1.98
C PHE A 84 -4.01 12.83 -3.26
N VAL A 85 -3.53 11.72 -3.81
CA VAL A 85 -4.10 11.11 -5.02
C VAL A 85 -5.55 10.67 -4.80
N LEU A 86 -5.85 10.01 -3.67
CA LEU A 86 -7.20 9.49 -3.40
C LEU A 86 -8.19 10.58 -2.97
N LYS A 87 -7.76 11.65 -2.29
CA LYS A 87 -8.67 12.72 -1.83
C LYS A 87 -8.77 13.92 -2.75
N ARG A 88 -7.69 14.31 -3.44
CA ARG A 88 -7.63 15.60 -4.15
C ARG A 88 -7.84 15.48 -5.65
N PHE A 89 -7.14 14.55 -6.32
CA PHE A 89 -7.19 14.42 -7.78
C PHE A 89 -6.98 12.97 -8.25
N PRO A 90 -7.98 12.07 -8.16
CA PRO A 90 -7.83 10.69 -8.61
C PRO A 90 -8.03 10.61 -10.14
N THR A 91 -7.11 11.20 -10.89
CA THR A 91 -7.06 11.04 -12.35
C THR A 91 -6.62 9.61 -12.70
N SER A 92 -7.01 9.08 -13.86
CA SER A 92 -6.57 7.74 -14.31
C SER A 92 -5.04 7.58 -14.28
N PHE A 93 -4.33 8.64 -14.65
CA PHE A 93 -2.87 8.67 -14.60
C PHE A 93 -2.34 8.62 -13.17
N SER A 94 -2.85 9.47 -12.27
CA SER A 94 -2.41 9.52 -10.87
C SER A 94 -2.73 8.23 -10.11
N VAL A 95 -3.90 7.62 -10.33
CA VAL A 95 -4.30 6.34 -9.73
C VAL A 95 -3.41 5.22 -10.26
N GLY A 96 -3.13 5.19 -11.56
CA GLY A 96 -2.20 4.23 -12.16
C GLY A 96 -0.77 4.37 -11.63
N PHE A 97 -0.29 5.61 -11.48
CA PHE A 97 1.00 5.89 -10.86
C PHE A 97 1.05 5.41 -9.40
N LEU A 98 0.05 5.76 -8.60
CA LEU A 98 -0.06 5.31 -7.21
C LEU A 98 -0.03 3.77 -7.12
N LEU A 99 -0.80 3.08 -7.98
CA LEU A 99 -0.80 1.62 -8.05
C LEU A 99 0.61 1.06 -8.30
N GLY A 100 1.33 1.64 -9.26
CA GLY A 100 2.72 1.24 -9.55
C GLY A 100 3.64 1.43 -8.34
N VAL A 101 3.59 2.60 -7.70
CA VAL A 101 4.40 2.89 -6.49
C VAL A 101 4.06 1.92 -5.37
N MET A 102 2.77 1.63 -5.14
CA MET A 102 2.35 0.68 -4.10
C MET A 102 2.90 -0.73 -4.33
N ILE A 103 2.89 -1.22 -5.58
CA ILE A 103 3.44 -2.54 -5.92
C ILE A 103 4.96 -2.58 -5.69
N VAL A 104 5.68 -1.52 -6.07
CA VAL A 104 7.14 -1.44 -5.84
C VAL A 104 7.45 -1.46 -4.34
N ILE A 105 6.73 -0.67 -3.54
CA ILE A 105 6.93 -0.63 -2.09
C ILE A 105 6.53 -1.95 -1.42
N ALA A 106 5.45 -2.60 -1.88
CA ALA A 106 5.08 -3.93 -1.41
C ALA A 106 6.23 -4.92 -1.64
N ASN A 107 6.77 -4.98 -2.87
CA ASN A 107 7.90 -5.86 -3.18
C ASN A 107 9.16 -5.50 -2.38
N GLN A 108 9.42 -4.21 -2.13
CA GLN A 108 10.50 -3.77 -1.26
C GLN A 108 10.35 -4.33 0.17
N ASN A 109 9.13 -4.33 0.73
CA ASN A 109 8.86 -4.90 2.06
C ASN A 109 9.08 -6.41 2.12
N LEU A 110 8.79 -7.13 1.02
CA LEU A 110 9.09 -8.56 0.93
C LEU A 110 10.60 -8.82 0.97
N LEU A 111 11.39 -7.98 0.29
CA LEU A 111 12.86 -8.06 0.33
C LEU A 111 13.41 -7.72 1.72
N LEU A 112 12.85 -6.72 2.39
CA LEU A 112 13.23 -6.36 3.75
C LEU A 112 12.88 -7.48 4.74
N PHE A 113 11.71 -8.10 4.61
CA PHE A 113 11.37 -9.30 5.39
C PHE A 113 12.43 -10.40 5.21
N ALA A 114 12.77 -10.76 3.97
CA ALA A 114 13.76 -11.80 3.70
C ALA A 114 15.15 -11.45 4.27
N THR A 115 15.51 -10.17 4.26
CA THR A 115 16.79 -9.67 4.78
C THR A 115 16.85 -9.75 6.30
N PHE A 116 15.86 -9.18 6.99
CA PHE A 116 15.84 -9.07 8.45
C PHE A 116 15.51 -10.39 9.15
N LEU A 117 14.79 -11.31 8.49
CA LEU A 117 14.49 -12.64 9.04
C LEU A 117 15.77 -13.46 9.29
N LYS A 118 16.80 -13.30 8.45
CA LYS A 118 18.08 -14.00 8.56
C LYS A 118 19.19 -13.13 9.16
N PHE A 119 18.87 -11.91 9.59
CA PHE A 119 19.88 -10.96 10.03
C PHE A 119 20.33 -11.26 11.46
N GLY A 120 21.59 -11.69 11.60
CA GLY A 120 22.15 -12.17 12.87
C GLY A 120 22.80 -11.12 13.76
N GLN A 121 22.96 -9.88 13.28
CA GLN A 121 23.54 -8.76 14.06
C GLN A 121 22.42 -7.92 14.72
N GLY A 122 22.68 -7.38 15.90
CA GLY A 122 21.68 -6.69 16.71
C GLY A 122 20.79 -7.63 17.53
N ASP A 123 19.73 -7.10 18.15
CA ASP A 123 18.73 -7.92 18.84
C ASP A 123 17.83 -8.69 17.86
N LYS A 124 17.90 -10.02 17.91
CA LYS A 124 17.12 -10.93 17.05
C LYS A 124 15.61 -10.71 17.19
N THR A 125 15.15 -10.33 18.39
CA THR A 125 13.72 -10.12 18.65
C THR A 125 13.21 -8.92 17.87
N THR A 126 13.92 -7.79 17.97
CA THR A 126 13.59 -6.55 17.24
C THR A 126 13.71 -6.74 15.73
N ASN A 127 14.76 -7.41 15.25
CA ASN A 127 14.94 -7.71 13.81
C ASN A 127 13.77 -8.56 13.27
N THR A 128 13.36 -9.59 14.02
CA THR A 128 12.25 -10.47 13.65
C THR A 128 10.92 -9.71 13.66
N LEU A 129 10.72 -8.84 14.65
CA LEU A 129 9.53 -8.00 14.74
C LEU A 129 9.44 -7.05 13.54
N PHE A 130 10.53 -6.37 13.18
CA PHE A 130 10.60 -5.52 12.00
C PHE A 130 10.28 -6.31 10.72
N ALA A 131 10.84 -7.51 10.57
CA ALA A 131 10.56 -8.38 9.44
C ALA A 131 9.07 -8.76 9.36
N VAL A 132 8.47 -9.23 10.45
CA VAL A 132 7.05 -9.64 10.50
C VAL A 132 6.13 -8.47 10.21
N VAL A 133 6.40 -7.30 10.77
CA VAL A 133 5.62 -6.09 10.49
C VAL A 133 5.76 -5.69 9.02
N GLY A 134 6.95 -5.78 8.43
CA GLY A 134 7.17 -5.58 7.00
C GLY A 134 6.37 -6.57 6.12
N LEU A 135 6.28 -7.83 6.53
CA LEU A 135 5.44 -8.83 5.84
C LEU A 135 3.94 -8.51 5.94
N CYS A 136 3.47 -8.04 7.10
CA CYS A 136 2.09 -7.57 7.26
C CYS A 136 1.80 -6.38 6.34
N VAL A 137 2.72 -5.41 6.27
CA VAL A 137 2.59 -4.26 5.35
C VAL A 137 2.59 -4.71 3.90
N PHE A 138 3.44 -5.67 3.51
CA PHE A 138 3.38 -6.28 2.17
C PHE A 138 1.98 -6.82 1.88
N GLY A 139 1.40 -7.63 2.77
CA GLY A 139 0.06 -8.18 2.59
C GLY A 139 -1.02 -7.11 2.45
N VAL A 140 -1.03 -6.11 3.32
CA VAL A 140 -1.99 -4.99 3.30
C VAL A 140 -1.85 -4.17 2.01
N MET A 141 -0.61 -3.87 1.61
CA MET A 141 -0.33 -3.09 0.40
C MET A 141 -0.70 -3.84 -0.87
N SER A 142 -0.36 -5.13 -0.96
CA SER A 142 -0.76 -5.99 -2.08
C SER A 142 -2.28 -6.11 -2.17
N PHE A 143 -2.97 -6.30 -1.05
CA PHE A 143 -4.43 -6.35 -1.02
C PHE A 143 -5.06 -5.02 -1.48
N MET A 144 -4.54 -3.88 -1.00
CA MET A 144 -4.98 -2.56 -1.44
C MET A 144 -4.68 -2.31 -2.93
N SER A 145 -3.54 -2.77 -3.44
CA SER A 145 -3.22 -2.69 -4.88
C SER A 145 -4.19 -3.52 -5.73
N LEU A 146 -4.57 -4.73 -5.30
CA LEU A 146 -5.57 -5.54 -5.99
C LEU A 146 -6.95 -4.87 -5.98
N LEU A 147 -7.35 -4.30 -4.84
CA LEU A 147 -8.62 -3.60 -4.70
C LEU A 147 -8.65 -2.34 -5.59
N LEU A 148 -7.58 -1.54 -5.57
CA LEU A 148 -7.45 -0.40 -6.47
C LEU A 148 -7.43 -0.80 -7.93
N PHE A 149 -6.78 -1.90 -8.30
CA PHE A 149 -6.76 -2.39 -9.67
C PHE A 149 -8.17 -2.78 -10.16
N HIS A 150 -8.94 -3.47 -9.32
CA HIS A 150 -10.31 -3.89 -9.65
C HIS A 150 -11.27 -2.70 -9.74
N PHE A 151 -11.28 -1.81 -8.74
CA PHE A 151 -12.21 -0.66 -8.68
C PHE A 151 -11.66 0.63 -9.32
N LYS A 152 -10.53 0.59 -10.06
CA LYS A 152 -9.92 1.80 -10.63
C LYS A 152 -10.87 2.60 -11.51
N GLN A 153 -11.76 1.91 -12.23
CA GLN A 153 -12.71 2.56 -13.13
C GLN A 153 -13.77 3.32 -12.32
N ASP A 154 -14.31 2.72 -11.28
CA ASP A 154 -15.32 3.36 -10.41
C ASP A 154 -14.73 4.56 -9.66
N VAL A 155 -13.48 4.48 -9.21
CA VAL A 155 -12.78 5.57 -8.51
C VAL A 155 -12.55 6.78 -9.43
N VAL A 156 -12.21 6.54 -10.70
CA VAL A 156 -11.94 7.61 -11.68
C VAL A 156 -13.24 8.22 -12.21
N VAL A 157 -14.21 7.39 -12.59
CA VAL A 157 -15.45 7.85 -13.26
C VAL A 157 -16.34 8.64 -12.31
N ALA A 158 -16.45 8.25 -11.04
CA ALA A 158 -17.29 8.94 -10.06
C ALA A 158 -16.86 10.39 -9.76
N GLN A 159 -15.60 10.78 -10.00
CA GLN A 159 -15.17 12.17 -9.86
C GLN A 159 -15.63 13.06 -11.01
N LEU A 160 -15.70 12.53 -12.23
CA LEU A 160 -16.23 13.27 -13.38
C LEU A 160 -17.70 13.63 -13.12
N GLU A 161 -18.46 12.73 -12.52
CA GLU A 161 -19.85 12.97 -12.14
C GLU A 161 -20.00 14.00 -11.01
N SER A 162 -19.14 13.98 -9.98
CA SER A 162 -19.21 14.99 -8.91
C SER A 162 -18.83 16.39 -9.41
N SER A 163 -17.78 16.48 -10.23
CA SER A 163 -17.36 17.76 -10.82
C SER A 163 -18.43 18.32 -11.77
N GLY A 164 -19.15 17.47 -12.51
CA GLY A 164 -20.25 17.88 -13.37
C GLY A 164 -21.50 18.33 -12.61
N LYS A 165 -21.85 17.67 -11.50
CA LYS A 165 -23.00 18.06 -10.65
C LYS A 165 -22.81 19.39 -9.94
N GLU A 166 -21.59 19.69 -9.51
CA GLU A 166 -21.25 20.97 -8.87
C GLU A 166 -21.29 22.12 -9.88
N SER A 167 -20.69 21.92 -11.06
CA SER A 167 -20.75 22.89 -12.17
C SER A 167 -22.17 23.22 -12.64
N ASN A 168 -23.15 22.33 -12.46
CA ASN A 168 -24.52 22.57 -12.88
C ASN A 168 -25.39 23.27 -11.80
N ARG A 169 -24.93 23.30 -10.54
CA ARG A 169 -25.59 24.06 -9.46
C ARG A 169 -25.20 25.52 -9.44
N ASP A 170 -24.01 25.85 -9.91
CA ASP A 170 -23.52 27.25 -9.94
C ASP A 170 -24.09 28.06 -11.11
N VAL A 171 -24.89 27.43 -11.98
CA VAL A 171 -25.49 28.04 -13.18
C VAL A 171 -27.02 28.16 -13.06
N ALA A 172 -27.62 27.68 -11.97
CA ALA A 172 -29.05 27.75 -11.68
C ALA A 172 -29.34 28.74 -10.54
#